data_AF-A0A7D7PS39-F1
#
_entry.id   AF-A0A7D7PS39-F1
#
_cell.length_a   1.000
_cell.length_b   1.000
_cell.length_c   1.000
_cell.angle_alpha   90.00
_cell.angle_beta   90.00
_cell.angle_gamma   90.00
#
_symmetry.space_group_name_H-M   'P 1'
#
loop_
_entity.id
_entity.type
_entity.pdbx_description
1 polymer ?
#
loop_
_entity_poly.entity_id
_entity_poly.type
_entity_poly.pdbx_seq_one_letter_code
_entity_poly.pdbx_strand_id
1 'polypeptide(L)'
;MERLHDVWLLGARFSALLESPTMSVAKLSVSHQNYLRAIWNLGEWSAEPVSTSALAAKVGLRLSTVSDALKKLTEQGLVAHSPYGAIELTEQGRALAVEMVRRHRLIETFLVEMLGYRWDQVHDEAEHLEHAVSDFMIDRLDDLLRHPSRDPHGDPIPAKDGTITPPDAVSLTTVPDGSRVRVERISDRDSGLLRFFAEQGIGVGVPLDIRSGGPYSGSVQAVLDDGARSVPLGQTATDAVWVSLGEVGS
;
A
#
# COMPACT_ATOMS: atom_id res chain seq x y z
N MET A 1 -13.28 -42.73 -60.21
CA MET A 1 -14.00 -41.97 -59.16
C MET A 1 -13.43 -42.43 -57.84
N GLU A 2 -12.34 -41.82 -57.34
CA GLU A 2 -12.34 -40.47 -56.73
C GLU A 2 -13.35 -40.41 -55.57
N ARG A 3 -13.07 -39.96 -54.36
CA ARG A 3 -12.00 -39.13 -53.82
C ARG A 3 -12.23 -39.09 -52.29
N LEU A 4 -11.16 -39.05 -51.49
CA LEU A 4 -11.05 -38.47 -50.13
C LEU A 4 -11.64 -39.26 -48.95
N HIS A 5 -10.96 -40.31 -48.48
CA HIS A 5 -10.10 -40.30 -47.28
C HIS A 5 -9.45 -38.94 -46.88
N ASP A 6 -9.35 -38.72 -45.56
CA ASP A 6 -8.55 -37.71 -44.87
C ASP A 6 -8.97 -36.23 -45.00
N VAL A 7 -9.80 -35.73 -44.07
CA VAL A 7 -9.61 -34.44 -43.35
C VAL A 7 -10.57 -34.40 -42.14
N TRP A 8 -10.20 -34.94 -40.97
CA TRP A 8 -10.73 -34.50 -39.65
C TRP A 8 -9.74 -34.83 -38.50
N LEU A 9 -8.43 -34.73 -38.78
CA LEU A 9 -7.35 -34.87 -37.78
C LEU A 9 -6.50 -33.59 -37.63
N LEU A 10 -6.95 -32.44 -38.13
CA LEU A 10 -6.31 -31.15 -37.92
C LEU A 10 -7.35 -30.14 -37.41
N GLY A 11 -7.32 -29.82 -36.12
CA GLY A 11 -8.18 -28.76 -35.59
C GLY A 11 -8.25 -28.56 -34.07
N ALA A 12 -7.62 -29.42 -33.26
CA ALA A 12 -7.56 -29.23 -31.80
C ALA A 12 -6.13 -29.01 -31.28
N ARG A 13 -5.29 -28.36 -32.09
CA ARG A 13 -3.99 -27.82 -31.67
C ARG A 13 -4.01 -26.31 -31.85
N PHE A 14 -4.82 -25.62 -31.06
CA PHE A 14 -4.70 -24.18 -30.86
C PHE A 14 -4.90 -23.85 -29.38
N SER A 15 -3.82 -23.30 -28.80
CA SER A 15 -3.78 -22.57 -27.53
C SER A 15 -3.89 -23.36 -26.22
N ALA A 16 -3.01 -24.35 -26.03
CA ALA A 16 -2.33 -24.48 -24.74
C ALA A 16 -1.17 -23.47 -24.72
N LEU A 17 -1.51 -22.18 -24.75
CA LEU A 17 -0.55 -21.09 -24.57
C LEU A 17 -0.33 -20.97 -23.07
N LEU A 18 0.66 -21.71 -22.56
CA LEU A 18 1.45 -21.40 -21.38
C LEU A 18 0.73 -20.55 -20.31
N GLU A 19 -0.20 -21.16 -19.57
CA GLU A 19 -0.33 -20.80 -18.16
C GLU A 19 0.95 -21.27 -17.49
N SER A 20 2.02 -20.46 -17.62
CA SER A 20 3.14 -20.52 -16.70
C SER A 20 2.52 -20.50 -15.31
N PRO A 21 2.78 -21.49 -14.44
CA PRO A 21 2.14 -21.52 -13.13
C PRO A 21 2.42 -20.18 -12.47
N THR A 22 1.38 -19.36 -12.31
CA THR A 22 1.49 -18.08 -11.65
C THR A 22 2.16 -18.35 -10.32
N MET A 23 3.34 -17.77 -10.13
CA MET A 23 4.05 -17.93 -8.87
C MET A 23 3.12 -17.31 -7.81
N SER A 24 2.68 -18.13 -6.86
CA SER A 24 1.86 -17.68 -5.74
C SER A 24 2.78 -17.22 -4.62
N VAL A 25 2.36 -16.19 -3.90
CA VAL A 25 3.03 -15.69 -2.68
C VAL A 25 3.37 -16.82 -1.72
N ALA A 26 2.49 -17.83 -1.57
CA ALA A 26 2.69 -18.95 -0.64
C ALA A 26 3.93 -19.81 -0.94
N LYS A 27 4.50 -19.72 -2.15
CA LYS A 27 5.74 -20.44 -2.52
C LYS A 27 7.01 -19.65 -2.20
N LEU A 28 6.89 -18.36 -1.88
CA LEU A 28 8.01 -17.53 -1.45
C LEU A 28 8.32 -17.75 0.02
N SER A 29 9.58 -17.54 0.41
CA SER A 29 9.91 -17.40 1.82
C SER A 29 9.28 -16.13 2.39
N VAL A 30 8.92 -16.14 3.68
CA VAL A 30 8.43 -14.95 4.41
C VAL A 30 9.38 -13.75 4.21
N SER A 31 10.68 -14.00 4.21
CA SER A 31 11.67 -12.96 3.94
C SER A 31 11.48 -12.33 2.56
N HIS A 32 11.36 -13.13 1.50
CA HIS A 32 11.13 -12.61 0.14
C HIS A 32 9.80 -11.87 0.02
N GLN A 33 8.72 -12.38 0.64
CA GLN A 33 7.43 -11.70 0.68
C GLN A 33 7.56 -10.29 1.30
N ASN A 34 8.25 -10.19 2.43
CA ASN A 34 8.51 -8.92 3.12
C ASN A 34 9.35 -7.95 2.27
N TYR A 35 10.39 -8.42 1.59
CA TYR A 35 11.17 -7.57 0.70
C TYR A 35 10.35 -7.01 -0.46
N LEU A 36 9.55 -7.83 -1.13
CA LEU A 36 8.72 -7.38 -2.26
C LEU A 36 7.68 -6.33 -1.81
N ARG A 37 6.97 -6.59 -0.71
CA ARG A 37 6.03 -5.65 -0.09
C ARG A 37 6.72 -4.36 0.35
N ALA A 38 7.90 -4.44 0.98
CA ALA A 38 8.64 -3.27 1.41
C ALA A 38 9.12 -2.39 0.23
N ILE A 39 9.58 -3.00 -0.87
CA ILE A 39 9.94 -2.26 -2.09
C ILE A 39 8.71 -1.55 -2.67
N TRP A 40 7.56 -2.23 -2.74
CA TRP A 40 6.30 -1.62 -3.16
C TRP A 40 5.92 -0.42 -2.29
N ASN A 41 5.85 -0.62 -0.96
CA ASN A 41 5.41 0.40 0.00
C ASN A 41 6.33 1.64 0.02
N LEU A 42 7.61 1.51 -0.35
CA LEU A 42 8.52 2.64 -0.47
C LEU A 42 8.23 3.52 -1.69
N GLY A 43 7.75 2.92 -2.79
CA GLY A 43 7.41 3.64 -4.02
C GLY A 43 5.94 4.06 -4.14
N GLU A 44 5.03 3.49 -3.35
CA GLU A 44 3.59 3.71 -3.52
C GLU A 44 3.17 5.18 -3.38
N TRP A 45 3.77 5.88 -2.41
CA TRP A 45 3.46 7.29 -2.11
C TRP A 45 4.68 8.22 -2.26
N SER A 46 5.69 7.79 -3.02
CA SER A 46 6.92 8.55 -3.25
C SER A 46 7.35 8.46 -4.71
N ALA A 47 7.75 9.60 -5.27
CA ALA A 47 8.40 9.64 -6.58
C ALA A 47 9.91 9.33 -6.50
N GLU A 48 10.47 9.21 -5.29
CA GLU A 48 11.88 8.91 -5.10
C GLU A 48 12.20 7.45 -5.48
N PRO A 49 13.27 7.20 -6.25
CA PRO A 49 13.70 5.84 -6.53
C PRO A 49 14.04 5.08 -5.24
N VAL A 50 13.59 3.82 -5.16
CA VAL A 50 13.86 2.96 -4.00
C VAL A 50 15.35 2.62 -3.94
N SER A 51 16.02 3.07 -2.88
CA SER A 51 17.43 2.78 -2.63
C SER A 51 17.62 1.63 -1.66
N THR A 52 18.77 0.96 -1.72
CA THR A 52 19.15 -0.10 -0.78
C THR A 52 19.17 0.38 0.67
N SER A 53 19.54 1.63 0.92
CA SER A 53 19.50 2.24 2.25
C SER A 53 18.09 2.49 2.76
N ALA A 54 17.19 2.99 1.90
CA ALA A 54 15.78 3.16 2.25
C ALA A 54 15.12 1.81 2.56
N LEU A 55 15.41 0.79 1.73
CA LEU A 55 14.91 -0.57 1.96
C LEU A 55 15.45 -1.15 3.26
N ALA A 56 16.75 -1.03 3.54
CA ALA A 56 17.36 -1.48 4.79
C ALA A 56 16.76 -0.82 6.03
N ALA A 57 16.50 0.49 5.97
CA ALA A 57 15.82 1.19 7.04
C ALA A 57 14.38 0.69 7.22
N LYS A 58 13.63 0.48 6.12
CA LYS A 58 12.24 0.01 6.14
C LYS A 58 12.09 -1.40 6.72
N VAL A 59 12.99 -2.33 6.39
CA VAL A 59 12.94 -3.72 6.90
C VAL A 59 13.73 -3.92 8.20
N GLY A 60 14.41 -2.88 8.72
CA GLY A 60 15.19 -2.96 9.96
C GLY A 60 16.43 -3.86 9.89
N LEU A 61 17.04 -4.02 8.71
CA LEU A 61 18.18 -4.90 8.48
C LEU A 61 19.44 -4.13 8.07
N ARG A 62 20.60 -4.79 8.22
CA ARG A 62 21.88 -4.23 7.74
C ARG A 62 21.91 -4.19 6.21
N LEU A 63 22.56 -3.17 5.64
CA LEU A 63 22.76 -3.00 4.19
C LEU A 63 23.33 -4.25 3.50
N SER A 64 24.27 -4.95 4.14
CA SER A 64 24.85 -6.19 3.61
C SER A 64 23.80 -7.29 3.48
N THR A 65 22.94 -7.46 4.49
CA THR A 65 21.86 -8.46 4.49
C THR A 65 20.84 -8.17 3.39
N VAL A 66 20.47 -6.90 3.21
CA VAL A 66 19.59 -6.47 2.12
C VAL A 66 20.24 -6.72 0.76
N SER A 67 21.51 -6.42 0.60
CA SER A 67 22.23 -6.62 -0.67
C SER A 67 22.27 -8.10 -1.07
N ASP A 68 22.51 -9.00 -0.12
CA ASP A 68 22.48 -10.45 -0.35
C ASP A 68 21.07 -10.94 -0.72
N ALA A 69 20.03 -10.40 -0.08
CA ALA A 69 18.64 -10.74 -0.39
C ALA A 69 18.23 -10.24 -1.78
N LEU A 70 18.59 -9.00 -2.14
CA LEU A 70 18.33 -8.42 -3.47
C LEU A 70 18.98 -9.26 -4.57
N LYS A 71 20.22 -9.72 -4.36
CA LYS A 71 20.89 -10.62 -5.32
C LYS A 71 20.04 -11.88 -5.60
N LYS A 72 19.52 -12.52 -4.55
CA LYS A 72 18.66 -13.72 -4.70
C LYS A 72 17.34 -13.41 -5.39
N LEU A 73 16.73 -12.26 -5.11
CA LEU A 73 15.48 -11.82 -5.75
C LEU A 73 15.70 -11.49 -7.24
N THR A 74 16.87 -10.95 -7.60
CA THR A 74 17.27 -10.72 -8.98
C THR A 74 17.55 -12.03 -9.72
N GLU A 75 18.23 -12.99 -9.08
CA GLU A 75 18.43 -14.35 -9.63
C GLU A 75 17.08 -15.07 -9.87
N GLN A 76 16.05 -14.79 -9.06
CA GLN A 76 14.69 -15.29 -9.23
C GLN A 76 13.85 -14.48 -10.25
N GLY A 77 14.41 -13.41 -10.83
CA GLY A 77 13.70 -12.57 -11.78
C GLY A 77 12.56 -11.75 -11.17
N LEU A 78 12.57 -11.51 -9.86
CA LEU A 78 11.54 -10.74 -9.14
C LEU A 78 11.89 -9.26 -9.01
N VAL A 79 13.18 -8.94 -8.94
CA VAL A 79 13.69 -7.58 -8.78
C VAL A 79 14.77 -7.28 -9.81
N ALA A 80 14.71 -6.11 -10.46
CA ALA A 80 15.80 -5.54 -11.22
C ALA A 80 16.61 -4.60 -10.31
N HIS A 81 17.89 -4.89 -10.13
CA HIS A 81 18.79 -4.06 -9.31
C HIS A 81 20.21 -4.14 -9.87
N SER A 82 20.79 -2.99 -10.22
CA SER A 82 22.20 -2.85 -10.56
C SER A 82 22.99 -2.38 -9.34
N PRO A 83 24.29 -2.68 -9.23
CA PRO A 83 25.13 -2.14 -8.16
C PRO A 83 25.02 -0.60 -8.10
N TYR A 84 24.66 -0.07 -6.93
CA TYR A 84 24.42 1.37 -6.68
C TYR A 84 23.22 1.98 -7.43
N GLY A 85 22.42 1.16 -8.11
CA GLY A 85 21.20 1.59 -8.80
C GLY A 85 19.97 1.57 -7.92
N ALA A 86 18.86 2.08 -8.47
CA ALA A 86 17.55 1.92 -7.87
C ALA A 86 17.11 0.45 -7.90
N ILE A 87 16.27 0.09 -6.94
CA ILE A 87 15.64 -1.22 -6.84
C ILE A 87 14.27 -1.12 -7.50
N GLU A 88 14.02 -1.96 -8.50
CA GLU A 88 12.75 -2.00 -9.22
C GLU A 88 12.14 -3.39 -9.15
N LEU A 89 10.82 -3.46 -8.94
CA LEU A 89 10.08 -4.71 -9.08
C LEU A 89 9.93 -5.01 -10.58
N THR A 90 10.24 -6.24 -10.96
CA THR A 90 9.80 -6.76 -12.28
C THR A 90 8.28 -6.90 -12.30
N GLU A 91 7.68 -7.15 -13.46
CA GLU A 91 6.23 -7.39 -13.54
C GLU A 91 5.77 -8.53 -12.61
N GLN A 92 6.54 -9.63 -12.56
CA GLN A 92 6.24 -10.75 -11.67
C GLN A 92 6.43 -10.38 -10.19
N GLY A 93 7.51 -9.67 -9.85
CA GLY A 93 7.74 -9.20 -8.49
C GLY A 93 6.68 -8.20 -8.03
N ARG A 94 6.19 -7.36 -8.94
CA ARG A 94 5.11 -6.40 -8.72
C ARG A 94 3.80 -7.12 -8.41
N ALA A 95 3.41 -8.11 -9.22
CA ALA A 95 2.20 -8.89 -8.97
C ALA A 95 2.21 -9.55 -7.57
N LEU A 96 3.34 -10.14 -7.18
CA LEU A 96 3.53 -10.77 -5.86
C LEU A 96 3.54 -9.75 -4.71
N ALA A 97 4.16 -8.59 -4.91
CA ALA A 97 4.16 -7.51 -3.92
C ALA A 97 2.74 -6.97 -3.69
N VAL A 98 2.00 -6.71 -4.77
CA VAL A 98 0.62 -6.21 -4.72
C VAL A 98 -0.32 -7.24 -4.08
N GLU A 99 -0.13 -8.53 -4.34
CA GLU A 99 -0.86 -9.59 -3.64
C GLU A 99 -0.60 -9.54 -2.13
N MET A 100 0.66 -9.42 -1.69
CA MET A 100 0.99 -9.25 -0.27
C MET A 100 0.37 -8.00 0.35
N VAL A 101 0.39 -6.87 -0.35
CA VAL A 101 -0.25 -5.63 0.09
C VAL A 101 -1.76 -5.81 0.26
N ARG A 102 -2.43 -6.48 -0.69
CA ARG A 102 -3.85 -6.82 -0.57
C ARG A 102 -4.14 -7.68 0.66
N ARG A 103 -3.31 -8.70 0.92
CA ARG A 103 -3.44 -9.55 2.11
C ARG A 103 -3.36 -8.71 3.39
N HIS A 104 -2.31 -7.89 3.50
CA HIS A 104 -2.08 -7.03 4.66
C HIS A 104 -3.28 -6.14 4.95
N ARG A 105 -3.69 -5.35 3.95
CA ARG A 105 -4.75 -4.34 4.09
C ARG A 105 -6.11 -4.94 4.40
N LEU A 106 -6.46 -6.09 3.81
CA LEU A 106 -7.70 -6.79 4.15
C LEU A 106 -7.70 -7.33 5.58
N ILE A 107 -6.56 -7.84 6.05
CA ILE A 107 -6.42 -8.30 7.43
C ILE A 107 -6.54 -7.12 8.39
N GLU A 108 -5.86 -6.00 8.14
CA GLU A 108 -5.98 -4.81 8.98
C GLU A 108 -7.45 -4.33 9.07
N THR A 109 -8.12 -4.24 7.92
CA THR A 109 -9.52 -3.87 7.84
C THR A 109 -10.40 -4.82 8.66
N PHE A 110 -10.20 -6.14 8.51
CA PHE A 110 -10.91 -7.14 9.28
C PHE A 110 -10.68 -7.01 10.80
N LEU A 111 -9.43 -6.85 11.23
CA LEU A 111 -9.09 -6.73 12.65
C LEU A 111 -9.74 -5.49 13.27
N VAL A 112 -9.76 -4.36 12.55
CA VAL A 112 -10.40 -3.13 13.03
C VAL A 112 -11.92 -3.26 13.02
N GLU A 113 -12.53 -3.59 11.88
CA GLU A 113 -13.99 -3.55 11.72
C GLU A 113 -14.72 -4.67 12.46
N MET A 114 -14.13 -5.88 12.51
CA MET A 114 -14.81 -7.07 13.05
C MET A 114 -14.35 -7.42 14.47
N LEU A 115 -13.11 -7.14 14.82
CA LEU A 115 -12.55 -7.51 16.13
C LEU A 115 -12.31 -6.31 17.06
N GLY A 116 -12.53 -5.08 16.59
CA GLY A 116 -12.44 -3.88 17.41
C GLY A 116 -11.01 -3.47 17.76
N TYR A 117 -10.02 -3.87 16.95
CA TYR A 117 -8.68 -3.31 17.06
C TYR A 117 -8.72 -1.81 16.78
N ARG A 118 -7.82 -1.05 17.43
CA ARG A 118 -7.57 0.32 17.01
C ARG A 118 -6.61 0.33 15.82
N TRP A 119 -6.79 1.30 14.94
CA TRP A 119 -5.90 1.53 13.80
C TRP A 119 -4.43 1.75 14.18
N ASP A 120 -4.11 2.22 15.40
CA ASP A 120 -2.73 2.37 15.90
C ASP A 120 -2.10 1.06 16.40
N GLN A 121 -2.87 -0.02 16.47
CA GLN A 121 -2.45 -1.31 17.04
C GLN A 121 -2.48 -2.45 16.02
N VAL A 122 -3.06 -2.22 14.84
CA VAL A 122 -3.42 -3.29 13.91
C VAL A 122 -2.24 -3.82 13.11
N HIS A 123 -1.28 -2.95 12.80
CA HIS A 123 -0.16 -3.25 11.91
C HIS A 123 0.64 -4.49 12.35
N ASP A 124 1.06 -4.52 13.62
CA ASP A 124 1.89 -5.60 14.16
C ASP A 124 1.18 -6.97 14.04
N GLU A 125 -0.13 -7.05 14.31
CA GLU A 125 -0.88 -8.31 14.19
C GLU A 125 -1.06 -8.70 12.72
N ALA A 126 -1.37 -7.74 11.85
CA ALA A 126 -1.52 -7.99 10.42
C ALA A 126 -0.21 -8.48 9.77
N GLU A 127 0.96 -7.97 10.18
CA GLU A 127 2.27 -8.43 9.72
C GLU A 127 2.53 -9.91 10.04
N HIS A 128 2.02 -10.42 11.17
CA HIS A 128 2.17 -11.84 11.49
C HIS A 128 1.21 -12.71 10.68
N LEU A 129 -0.03 -12.26 10.52
CA LEU A 129 -1.10 -13.04 9.90
C LEU A 129 -0.98 -13.12 8.37
N GLU A 130 -0.52 -12.07 7.70
CA GLU A 130 -0.49 -11.99 6.23
C GLU A 130 0.27 -13.15 5.55
N HIS A 131 1.30 -13.67 6.22
CA HIS A 131 2.13 -14.78 5.75
C HIS A 131 1.52 -16.16 6.03
N ALA A 132 0.62 -16.25 7.01
CA ALA A 132 0.09 -17.51 7.53
C ALA A 132 -1.27 -17.87 6.96
N VAL A 133 -2.07 -16.87 6.59
CA VAL A 133 -3.43 -17.09 6.07
C VAL A 133 -3.41 -17.58 4.63
N SER A 134 -4.39 -18.42 4.27
CA SER A 134 -4.55 -18.93 2.90
C SER A 134 -5.25 -17.93 1.98
N ASP A 135 -5.07 -18.08 0.66
CA ASP A 135 -5.76 -17.25 -0.35
C ASP A 135 -7.29 -17.38 -0.21
N PHE A 136 -7.78 -18.57 0.12
CA PHE A 136 -9.20 -18.80 0.39
C PHE A 136 -9.72 -17.98 1.57
N MET A 137 -8.93 -17.85 2.64
CA MET A 137 -9.31 -17.00 3.78
C MET A 137 -9.33 -15.53 3.37
N ILE A 138 -8.36 -15.07 2.60
CA ILE A 138 -8.30 -13.68 2.10
C ILE A 138 -9.52 -13.35 1.24
N ASP A 139 -9.91 -14.25 0.32
CA ASP A 139 -11.13 -14.10 -0.46
C ASP A 139 -12.38 -14.00 0.44
N ARG A 140 -12.45 -14.82 1.50
CA ARG A 140 -13.57 -14.77 2.46
C ARG A 140 -13.57 -13.49 3.30
N LEU A 141 -12.41 -12.94 3.64
CA LEU A 141 -12.32 -11.66 4.33
C LEU A 141 -12.82 -10.53 3.43
N ASP A 142 -12.41 -10.51 2.15
CA ASP A 142 -12.88 -9.52 1.17
C ASP A 142 -14.40 -9.54 1.01
N ASP A 143 -14.99 -10.74 0.86
CA ASP A 143 -16.45 -10.93 0.81
C ASP A 143 -17.15 -10.45 2.09
N LEU A 144 -16.60 -10.82 3.26
CA LEU A 144 -17.16 -10.47 4.57
C LEU A 144 -17.17 -8.96 4.79
N LEU A 145 -16.11 -8.28 4.37
CA LEU A 145 -15.94 -6.83 4.43
C LEU A 145 -16.68 -6.09 3.31
N ARG A 146 -17.39 -6.81 2.43
CA ARG A 146 -18.15 -6.27 1.29
C ARG A 146 -17.28 -5.51 0.28
N HIS A 147 -16.10 -6.06 -0.01
CA HIS A 147 -15.14 -5.54 -0.99
C HIS A 147 -14.70 -4.09 -0.69
N PRO A 148 -14.04 -3.85 0.46
CA PRO A 148 -13.56 -2.52 0.81
C PRO A 148 -12.51 -2.04 -0.19
N SER A 149 -12.53 -0.74 -0.51
CA SER A 149 -11.56 -0.12 -1.43
C SER A 149 -10.37 0.53 -0.73
N ARG A 150 -10.44 0.70 0.59
CA ARG A 150 -9.47 1.39 1.45
C ARG A 150 -9.30 0.61 2.74
N ASP A 151 -8.09 0.62 3.31
CA ASP A 151 -7.84 0.12 4.65
C ASP A 151 -8.17 1.18 5.74
N PRO A 152 -8.01 0.88 7.04
CA PRO A 152 -8.33 1.81 8.12
C PRO A 152 -7.53 3.12 8.08
N HIS A 153 -6.39 3.15 7.40
CA HIS A 153 -5.51 4.31 7.28
C HIS A 153 -5.70 5.06 5.96
N GLY A 154 -6.51 4.53 5.04
CA GLY A 154 -6.87 5.14 3.77
C GLY A 154 -5.99 4.70 2.60
N ASP A 155 -5.12 3.71 2.79
CA ASP A 155 -4.36 3.16 1.67
C ASP A 155 -5.27 2.29 0.77
N PRO A 156 -5.09 2.33 -0.57
CA PRO A 156 -5.95 1.60 -1.50
C PRO A 156 -5.81 0.09 -1.32
N ILE A 157 -6.91 -0.65 -1.18
CA ILE A 157 -6.86 -2.12 -1.23
C ILE A 157 -6.79 -2.54 -2.71
N PRO A 158 -5.70 -3.20 -3.16
CA PRO A 158 -5.65 -3.70 -4.53
C PRO A 158 -6.79 -4.68 -4.79
N ALA A 159 -7.38 -4.65 -5.98
CA ALA A 159 -8.37 -5.63 -6.42
C ALA A 159 -7.73 -7.03 -6.59
N LYS A 160 -8.57 -8.07 -6.72
CA LYS A 160 -8.11 -9.46 -6.87
C LYS A 160 -7.23 -9.69 -8.10
N ASP A 161 -7.43 -8.91 -9.16
CA ASP A 161 -6.61 -8.94 -10.38
C ASP A 161 -5.34 -8.08 -10.28
N GLY A 162 -5.09 -7.45 -9.13
CA GLY A 162 -3.95 -6.56 -8.89
C GLY A 162 -4.16 -5.13 -9.35
N THR A 163 -5.36 -4.75 -9.84
CA THR A 163 -5.68 -3.37 -10.17
C THR A 163 -5.70 -2.51 -8.90
N ILE A 164 -5.10 -1.32 -8.97
CA ILE A 164 -5.04 -0.37 -7.84
C ILE A 164 -5.65 0.94 -8.29
N THR A 165 -6.56 1.47 -7.49
CA THR A 165 -7.18 2.78 -7.71
C THR A 165 -6.76 3.73 -6.59
N PRO A 166 -5.63 4.45 -6.75
CA PRO A 166 -5.20 5.42 -5.77
C PRO A 166 -6.22 6.58 -5.67
N PRO A 167 -6.40 7.20 -4.49
CA PRO A 167 -7.15 8.45 -4.41
C PRO A 167 -6.43 9.57 -5.16
N ASP A 168 -7.19 10.56 -5.62
CA ASP A 168 -6.64 11.84 -6.05
C ASP A 168 -6.23 12.64 -4.79
N ALA A 169 -5.05 12.32 -4.26
CA ALA A 169 -4.56 12.86 -3.01
C ALA A 169 -3.13 13.39 -3.15
N VAL A 170 -2.87 14.51 -2.50
CA VAL A 170 -1.57 15.16 -2.41
C VAL A 170 -1.12 15.23 -0.95
N SER A 171 0.20 15.30 -0.72
CA SER A 171 0.72 15.49 0.64
C SER A 171 0.21 16.81 1.22
N LEU A 172 -0.24 16.78 2.47
CA LEU A 172 -0.70 17.96 3.20
C LEU A 172 0.37 19.05 3.28
N THR A 173 1.65 18.66 3.31
CA THR A 173 2.80 19.58 3.27
C THR A 173 2.79 20.49 2.04
N THR A 174 2.21 20.04 0.92
CA THR A 174 2.20 20.79 -0.35
C THR A 174 0.94 21.63 -0.57
N VAL A 175 -0.03 21.53 0.34
CA VAL A 175 -1.32 22.20 0.23
C VAL A 175 -1.19 23.68 0.57
N PRO A 176 -1.75 24.59 -0.24
CA PRO A 176 -1.74 26.02 0.08
C PRO A 176 -2.53 26.36 1.35
N ASP A 177 -2.06 27.35 2.09
CA ASP A 177 -2.80 27.93 3.22
C ASP A 177 -4.19 28.43 2.77
N GLY A 178 -5.19 28.25 3.64
CA GLY A 178 -6.58 28.60 3.37
C GLY A 178 -7.36 27.54 2.59
N SER A 179 -6.72 26.43 2.19
CA SER A 179 -7.39 25.34 1.50
C SER A 179 -8.31 24.56 2.43
N ARG A 180 -9.49 24.19 1.92
CA ARG A 180 -10.34 23.17 2.52
C ARG A 180 -10.02 21.82 1.88
N VAL A 181 -9.76 20.83 2.71
CA VAL A 181 -9.29 19.51 2.27
C VAL A 181 -10.06 18.39 2.96
N ARG A 182 -9.99 17.18 2.41
CA ARG A 182 -10.44 15.95 3.07
C ARG A 182 -9.26 15.02 3.25
N VAL A 183 -9.08 14.48 4.45
CA VAL A 183 -8.05 13.47 4.71
C VAL A 183 -8.38 12.20 3.91
N GLU A 184 -7.49 11.83 3.00
CA GLU A 184 -7.64 10.61 2.19
C GLU A 184 -6.81 9.46 2.78
N ARG A 185 -5.65 9.77 3.35
CA ARG A 185 -4.73 8.77 3.88
C ARG A 185 -3.83 9.32 4.97
N ILE A 186 -3.56 8.50 5.98
CA ILE A 186 -2.59 8.78 7.05
C ILE A 186 -1.57 7.64 7.09
N SER A 187 -0.29 7.97 7.17
CA SER A 187 0.77 6.96 7.29
C SER A 187 0.67 6.18 8.60
N ASP A 188 0.70 4.87 8.50
CA ASP A 188 0.72 3.90 9.60
C ASP A 188 2.08 3.72 10.30
N ARG A 189 3.15 4.23 9.69
CA ARG A 189 4.55 4.11 10.15
C ARG A 189 4.83 4.53 11.60
N ASP A 190 4.00 5.39 12.20
CA ASP A 190 4.16 5.85 13.58
C ASP A 190 2.83 5.72 14.34
N SER A 191 2.73 4.69 15.19
CA SER A 191 1.54 4.43 16.01
C SER A 191 1.26 5.53 17.03
N GLY A 192 2.29 6.26 17.49
CA GLY A 192 2.14 7.42 18.36
C GLY A 192 1.46 8.58 17.63
N LEU A 193 1.84 8.81 16.38
CA LEU A 193 1.21 9.82 15.52
C LEU A 193 -0.24 9.45 15.17
N LEU A 194 -0.52 8.18 14.85
CA LEU A 194 -1.90 7.70 14.65
C LEU A 194 -2.76 7.93 15.90
N ARG A 195 -2.24 7.60 17.09
CA ARG A 195 -2.95 7.84 18.35
C ARG A 195 -3.23 9.32 18.57
N PHE A 196 -2.24 10.17 18.33
CA PHE A 196 -2.41 11.62 18.40
C PHE A 196 -3.53 12.09 17.48
N PHE A 197 -3.54 11.68 16.21
CA PHE A 197 -4.61 12.06 15.28
C PHE A 197 -5.99 11.62 15.75
N ALA A 198 -6.12 10.37 16.23
CA ALA A 198 -7.38 9.88 16.78
C ALA A 198 -7.88 10.69 17.98
N GLU A 199 -6.98 11.03 18.93
CA GLU A 199 -7.31 11.87 20.09
C GLU A 199 -7.77 13.28 19.69
N GLN A 200 -7.23 13.81 18.58
CA GLN A 200 -7.64 15.11 18.04
C GLN A 200 -8.89 15.03 17.15
N GLY A 201 -9.38 13.83 16.83
CA GLY A 201 -10.50 13.62 15.90
C GLY A 201 -10.13 13.79 14.42
N ILE A 202 -8.85 13.68 14.08
CA ILE A 202 -8.36 13.66 12.71
C ILE A 202 -8.25 12.19 12.27
N GLY A 203 -8.89 11.86 11.16
CA GLY A 203 -8.90 10.51 10.60
C GLY A 203 -9.28 10.54 9.13
N VAL A 204 -9.28 9.37 8.49
CA VAL A 204 -9.68 9.24 7.08
C VAL A 204 -11.10 9.76 6.89
N GLY A 205 -11.31 10.52 5.82
CA GLY A 205 -12.58 11.15 5.48
C GLY A 205 -12.87 12.43 6.26
N VAL A 206 -12.06 12.82 7.27
CA VAL A 206 -12.30 14.04 8.04
C VAL A 206 -11.97 15.28 7.19
N PRO A 207 -12.91 16.22 7.02
CA PRO A 207 -12.64 17.51 6.40
C PRO A 207 -11.84 18.42 7.33
N LEU A 208 -10.89 19.18 6.77
CA LEU A 208 -10.05 20.13 7.48
C LEU A 208 -9.96 21.44 6.71
N ASP A 209 -10.01 22.56 7.43
CA ASP A 209 -9.57 23.86 6.92
C ASP A 209 -8.11 24.08 7.35
N ILE A 210 -7.22 24.23 6.39
CA ILE A 210 -5.79 24.43 6.63
C ILE A 210 -5.49 25.92 6.73
N ARG A 211 -4.87 26.35 7.83
CA ARG A 211 -4.47 27.74 8.05
C ARG A 211 -3.00 27.81 8.39
N SER A 212 -2.38 28.96 8.15
CA SER A 212 -0.99 29.20 8.54
C SER A 212 -0.81 29.02 10.05
N GLY A 213 0.25 28.33 10.44
CA GLY A 213 0.70 28.30 11.83
C GLY A 213 1.34 29.62 12.27
N GLY A 214 1.90 29.61 13.48
CA GLY A 214 2.62 30.78 14.00
C GLY A 214 3.81 31.17 13.12
N PRO A 215 4.20 32.46 13.07
CA PRO A 215 5.36 32.92 12.31
C PRO A 215 6.61 32.09 12.63
N TYR A 216 7.37 31.71 11.59
CA TYR A 216 8.60 30.93 11.67
C TYR A 216 8.48 29.51 12.28
N SER A 217 7.26 29.01 12.52
CA SER A 217 7.07 27.68 13.13
C SER A 217 7.20 26.51 12.14
N GLY A 218 6.98 26.76 10.85
CA GLY A 218 6.86 25.69 9.84
C GLY A 218 5.66 24.76 10.09
N SER A 219 4.73 25.15 10.97
CA SER A 219 3.53 24.39 11.28
C SER A 219 2.31 24.93 10.53
N VAL A 220 1.30 24.09 10.34
CA VAL A 220 -0.04 24.49 9.91
C VAL A 220 -1.03 24.28 11.05
N GLN A 221 -2.14 25.00 11.01
CA GLN A 221 -3.29 24.76 11.87
C GLN A 221 -4.33 23.98 11.07
N ALA A 222 -4.59 22.75 11.48
CA ALA A 222 -5.71 21.96 10.97
C ALA A 222 -6.96 22.27 11.80
N VAL A 223 -7.94 22.93 11.20
CA VAL A 223 -9.20 23.28 11.85
C VAL A 223 -10.26 22.29 11.41
N LEU A 224 -10.90 21.62 12.36
CA LEU A 224 -11.97 20.66 12.08
C LEU A 224 -13.29 21.42 11.80
N ASP A 225 -14.22 20.77 11.09
CA ASP A 225 -15.51 21.35 10.68
C ASP A 225 -16.39 21.89 11.84
N ASP A 226 -16.13 21.46 13.09
CA ASP A 226 -16.81 22.04 14.26
C ASP A 226 -16.39 23.49 14.57
N GLY A 227 -15.36 24.00 13.87
CA GLY A 227 -14.84 25.36 13.94
C GLY A 227 -14.19 25.74 15.27
N ALA A 228 -14.25 24.85 16.27
CA ALA A 228 -13.82 25.10 17.63
C ALA A 228 -12.45 24.47 17.93
N ARG A 229 -12.12 23.35 17.25
CA ARG A 229 -10.85 22.65 17.44
C ARG A 229 -9.87 23.00 16.33
N SER A 230 -8.72 23.54 16.74
CA SER A 230 -7.57 23.84 15.89
C SER A 230 -6.37 23.07 16.42
N VAL A 231 -5.75 22.27 15.56
CA VAL A 231 -4.64 21.39 15.92
C VAL A 231 -3.37 21.87 15.20
N PRO A 232 -2.30 22.25 15.93
CA PRO A 232 -1.03 22.57 15.31
C PRO A 232 -0.36 21.30 14.81
N LEU A 233 -0.06 21.25 13.51
CA LEU A 233 0.65 20.14 12.86
C LEU A 233 2.01 20.64 12.37
N GLY A 234 3.08 20.04 12.89
CA GLY A 234 4.44 20.25 12.38
C GLY A 234 4.73 19.34 11.17
N GLN A 235 5.91 19.53 10.58
CA GLN A 235 6.35 18.84 9.36
C GLN A 235 6.18 17.31 9.42
N THR A 236 6.59 16.67 10.52
CA THR A 236 6.43 15.22 10.69
C THR A 236 4.98 14.76 10.58
N ALA A 237 4.03 15.57 11.06
CA ALA A 237 2.61 15.25 11.00
C ALA A 237 2.05 15.52 9.59
N THR A 238 2.43 16.62 8.93
CA THR A 238 1.94 16.94 7.59
C THR A 238 2.50 16.00 6.52
N ASP A 239 3.74 15.52 6.68
CA ASP A 239 4.34 14.51 5.79
C ASP A 239 3.67 13.15 5.88
N ALA A 240 2.97 12.88 6.98
CA ALA A 240 2.24 11.64 7.20
C ALA A 240 0.79 11.70 6.68
N VAL A 241 0.32 12.84 6.16
CA VAL A 241 -1.09 13.02 5.78
C VAL A 241 -1.20 13.36 4.29
N TRP A 242 -2.08 12.63 3.59
CA TRP A 242 -2.47 12.89 2.22
C TRP A 242 -3.93 13.30 2.19
N VAL A 243 -4.24 14.30 1.37
CA VAL A 243 -5.54 14.93 1.32
C VAL A 243 -5.99 15.19 -0.11
N SER A 244 -7.30 15.18 -0.34
CA SER A 244 -7.92 15.70 -1.55
C SER A 244 -8.35 17.15 -1.29
N LEU A 245 -8.27 18.00 -2.32
CA LEU A 245 -8.81 19.36 -2.23
C LEU A 245 -10.33 19.27 -2.30
N GLY A 246 -11.02 19.85 -1.30
CA GLY A 246 -12.47 19.93 -1.34
C GLY A 246 -12.91 20.88 -2.45
N GLU A 247 -14.02 20.57 -3.13
CA GLU A 247 -14.71 21.59 -3.92
C GLU A 247 -15.07 22.75 -2.97
N VAL A 248 -14.63 23.96 -3.34
CA VAL A 248 -15.09 25.18 -2.68
C VAL A 248 -16.61 25.17 -2.84
N GLY A 249 -17.34 24.94 -1.74
CA GLY A 249 -18.79 24.94 -1.74
C GLY A 249 -19.30 26.18 -2.47
N SER A 250 -20.12 25.94 -3.49
CA SER A 250 -20.80 26.97 -4.28
C SER A 250 -21.81 27.73 -3.42
#